data_AF-A0A5C9CWP7-F1
#
_entry.id   AF-A0A5C9CWP7-F1
#
_cell.length_a   1.000
_cell.length_b   1.000
_cell.length_c   1.000
_cell.angle_alpha   90.00
_cell.angle_beta   90.00
_cell.angle_gamma   90.00
#
_symmetry.space_group_name_H-M   'P 1'
#
loop_
_entity.id
_entity.type
_entity.pdbx_description
1 polymer ?
#
loop_
_entity_poly.entity_id
_entity_poly.type
_entity_poly.pdbx_seq_one_letter_code
_entity_poly.pdbx_strand_id
1 'polypeptide(L)'
;MTGYHQANFYRFTARQDASGIDLIHTMARYNAPLEIHVHGQVALRSNVTFQQLQDVLKPLWKYAGARSLSDATGSFYEDEPGIKFDAQEHLLQMCWTVEGDDDFRQALDEMCMNLNEVAQTGSAIEVTFYDAEFDEEEEGDSPDAESRDDFVILFVGPDPASIMQVQRDLLVQDVVSLMERHFDGAELGGVVAAVDNLFSQRFDDLVNSLQLGKPPRGSGGGGGMGHGGGRKPRHLH
;
A
#
# COMPACT_ATOMS: atom_id res chain seq x y z
N MET A 1 3.24 -0.16 20.07
CA MET A 1 3.96 -0.99 19.07
C MET A 1 2.99 -1.73 18.14
N THR A 2 1.82 -1.17 17.83
CA THR A 2 0.76 -1.83 17.03
C THR A 2 0.68 -1.36 15.58
N GLY A 3 1.48 -0.35 15.18
CA GLY A 3 1.45 0.20 13.80
C GLY A 3 2.33 -0.56 12.80
N TYR A 4 3.43 -1.19 13.24
CA TYR A 4 4.39 -1.84 12.35
C TYR A 4 3.87 -3.13 11.69
N HIS A 5 2.87 -3.80 12.25
CA HIS A 5 2.28 -5.00 11.64
C HIS A 5 1.18 -4.69 10.61
N GLN A 6 0.62 -3.48 10.61
CA GLN A 6 -0.30 -3.06 9.54
C GLN A 6 0.45 -2.66 8.27
N ALA A 7 1.61 -2.01 8.38
CA ALA A 7 2.37 -1.53 7.23
C ALA A 7 2.82 -2.65 6.26
N ASN A 8 3.22 -3.82 6.78
CA ASN A 8 3.63 -4.96 5.94
C ASN A 8 2.48 -5.65 5.19
N PHE A 9 1.21 -5.28 5.47
CA PHE A 9 0.05 -5.87 4.77
C PHE A 9 -0.27 -5.14 3.45
N TYR A 10 0.14 -3.88 3.31
CA TYR A 10 -0.26 -3.03 2.18
C TYR A 10 0.75 -3.00 1.04
N ARG A 11 1.93 -3.59 1.23
CA ARG A 11 3.07 -3.42 0.32
C ARG A 11 3.67 -4.77 -0.04
N PHE A 12 3.65 -5.10 -1.33
CA PHE A 12 4.48 -6.15 -1.90
C PHE A 12 5.64 -5.49 -2.63
N THR A 13 6.87 -5.73 -2.17
CA THR A 13 8.08 -5.31 -2.89
C THR A 13 8.60 -6.52 -3.65
N ALA A 14 8.61 -6.46 -4.97
CA ALA A 14 9.28 -7.46 -5.79
C ALA A 14 10.75 -7.05 -5.91
N ARG A 15 11.59 -7.43 -4.94
CA ARG A 15 13.03 -7.38 -5.15
C ARG A 15 13.44 -8.54 -6.05
N GLN A 16 14.04 -8.26 -7.21
CA GLN A 16 14.85 -9.25 -7.91
C GLN A 16 16.18 -9.43 -7.15
N ASP A 17 16.14 -10.04 -5.97
CA ASP A 17 17.36 -10.38 -5.22
C ASP A 17 17.87 -11.75 -5.71
N ALA A 18 18.88 -11.73 -6.59
CA ALA A 18 19.79 -12.85 -6.74
C ALA A 18 20.98 -12.65 -5.78
N SER A 19 21.06 -13.54 -4.78
CA SER A 19 22.14 -13.67 -3.78
C SER A 19 21.98 -12.84 -2.49
N GLY A 20 21.76 -13.57 -1.40
CA GLY A 20 21.69 -13.00 -0.07
C GLY A 20 23.08 -12.81 0.53
N ILE A 21 23.44 -11.57 0.84
CA ILE A 21 24.27 -11.19 1.99
C ILE A 21 23.68 -9.90 2.56
N ASP A 22 23.12 -10.01 3.76
CA ASP A 22 22.62 -8.90 4.55
C ASP A 22 23.77 -8.27 5.35
N LEU A 23 23.64 -6.97 5.64
CA LEU A 23 24.49 -6.07 6.44
C LEU A 23 25.54 -5.20 5.70
N ILE A 24 25.31 -3.88 5.81
CA ILE A 24 26.20 -2.72 5.56
C ILE A 24 26.21 -2.18 4.11
N HIS A 25 25.05 -1.77 3.59
CA HIS A 25 25.00 -0.90 2.40
C HIS A 25 23.89 0.17 2.49
N THR A 26 23.78 0.85 3.65
CA THR A 26 22.70 1.83 3.93
C THR A 26 23.21 3.28 4.05
N MET A 27 24.41 3.63 3.58
CA MET A 27 24.98 4.97 3.85
C MET A 27 25.47 5.79 2.65
N ALA A 28 25.16 5.44 1.39
CA ALA A 28 25.64 6.21 0.24
C ALA A 28 24.60 6.42 -0.89
N ARG A 29 23.30 6.54 -0.59
CA ARG A 29 22.25 6.79 -1.60
C ARG A 29 21.35 7.99 -1.27
N TYR A 30 21.89 9.02 -0.64
CA TYR A 30 21.12 10.26 -0.46
C TYR A 30 21.33 11.13 -1.70
N ASN A 31 20.27 11.26 -2.50
CA ASN A 31 19.97 12.44 -3.32
C ASN A 31 20.33 12.44 -4.82
N ALA A 32 20.33 11.29 -5.49
CA ALA A 32 20.15 11.26 -6.96
C ALA A 32 18.65 11.43 -7.28
N PRO A 33 18.27 12.21 -8.31
CA PRO A 33 16.88 12.38 -8.71
C PRO A 33 16.32 11.05 -9.23
N LEU A 34 15.19 10.63 -8.68
CA LEU A 34 14.43 9.48 -9.14
C LEU A 34 13.33 9.94 -10.09
N GLU A 35 13.11 9.19 -11.16
CA GLU A 35 11.90 9.26 -11.96
C GLU A 35 10.90 8.21 -11.44
N ILE A 36 9.77 8.68 -10.91
CA ILE A 36 8.82 7.83 -10.19
C ILE A 36 7.54 7.71 -10.98
N HIS A 37 7.18 6.48 -11.33
CA HIS A 37 5.98 6.14 -12.10
C HIS A 37 4.91 5.60 -11.16
N VAL A 38 3.70 6.14 -11.22
CA VAL A 38 2.56 5.70 -10.41
C VAL A 38 1.41 5.31 -11.35
N HIS A 39 1.08 4.02 -11.35
CA HIS A 39 0.02 3.44 -12.17
C HIS A 39 -1.03 2.76 -11.31
N GLY A 40 -2.30 3.06 -11.56
CA GLY A 40 -3.37 2.36 -10.85
C GLY A 40 -4.75 2.92 -11.15
N GLN A 41 -5.75 2.11 -10.82
CA GLN A 41 -7.14 2.51 -10.88
C GLN A 41 -7.80 2.16 -9.55
N VAL A 42 -8.47 3.14 -8.93
CA VAL A 42 -9.17 2.96 -7.66
C VAL A 42 -10.64 3.26 -7.87
N ALA A 43 -11.47 2.23 -7.72
CA ALA A 43 -12.93 2.41 -7.66
C ALA A 43 -13.29 3.14 -6.37
N LEU A 44 -13.96 4.28 -6.51
CA LEU A 44 -14.32 5.17 -5.41
C LEU A 44 -15.79 4.97 -5.02
N ARG A 45 -16.11 5.27 -3.77
CA ARG A 45 -17.51 5.30 -3.32
C ARG A 45 -18.27 6.38 -4.09
N SER A 46 -19.54 6.13 -4.36
CA SER A 46 -20.36 7.00 -5.21
C SER A 46 -20.58 8.42 -4.69
N ASN A 47 -20.36 8.64 -3.39
CA ASN A 47 -20.48 9.95 -2.75
C ASN A 47 -19.16 10.73 -2.70
N VAL A 48 -18.06 10.20 -3.25
CA VAL A 48 -16.77 10.88 -3.25
C VAL A 48 -16.81 12.07 -4.20
N THR A 49 -16.50 13.23 -3.67
CA THR A 49 -16.40 14.49 -4.42
C THR A 49 -14.96 14.80 -4.79
N PHE A 50 -14.76 15.67 -5.78
CA PHE A 50 -13.43 16.16 -6.14
C PHE A 50 -12.71 16.82 -4.96
N GLN A 51 -13.44 17.53 -4.08
CA GLN A 51 -12.85 18.16 -2.90
C GLN A 51 -12.29 17.12 -1.92
N GLN A 52 -13.05 16.05 -1.67
CA GLN A 52 -12.56 14.95 -0.82
C GLN A 52 -11.36 14.26 -1.47
N LEU A 53 -11.39 14.05 -2.79
CA LEU A 53 -10.27 13.47 -3.51
C LEU A 53 -9.02 14.36 -3.43
N GLN A 54 -9.18 15.68 -3.49
CA GLN A 54 -8.09 16.63 -3.30
C GLN A 54 -7.44 16.50 -1.92
N ASP A 55 -8.24 16.28 -0.88
CA ASP A 55 -7.72 16.05 0.48
C ASP A 55 -7.04 14.68 0.59
N VAL A 56 -7.61 13.65 -0.04
CA VAL A 56 -7.06 12.27 -0.05
C VAL A 56 -5.69 12.22 -0.73
N LEU A 57 -5.55 12.85 -1.90
CA LEU A 57 -4.31 12.86 -2.70
C LEU A 57 -3.33 13.97 -2.29
N LYS A 58 -3.58 14.63 -1.16
CA LYS A 58 -2.73 15.69 -0.61
C LYS A 58 -1.26 15.34 -0.43
N PRO A 59 -0.90 14.14 0.05
CA PRO A 59 0.49 13.75 0.14
C PRO A 59 1.22 13.86 -1.21
N LEU A 60 0.58 13.43 -2.31
CA LEU A 60 1.19 13.44 -3.64
C LEU A 60 1.39 14.86 -4.19
N TRP A 61 0.32 15.66 -4.26
CA TRP A 61 0.43 16.99 -4.87
C TRP A 61 1.24 17.96 -4.00
N LYS A 62 1.30 17.75 -2.68
CA LYS A 62 2.24 18.50 -1.84
C LYS A 62 3.68 18.11 -2.06
N TYR A 63 3.95 16.82 -2.22
CA TYR A 63 5.29 16.32 -2.52
C TYR A 63 5.79 16.94 -3.83
N ALA A 64 4.96 16.96 -4.87
CA ALA A 64 5.25 17.61 -6.15
C ALA A 64 5.34 19.16 -6.10
N GLY A 65 5.29 19.77 -4.90
CA GLY A 65 5.40 21.22 -4.72
C GLY A 65 4.18 22.03 -5.17
N ALA A 66 3.06 21.36 -5.49
CA ALA A 66 1.85 22.00 -5.99
C ALA A 66 0.97 22.54 -4.85
N ARG A 67 0.01 23.40 -5.21
CA ARG A 67 -0.91 24.05 -4.25
C ARG A 67 -2.28 23.39 -4.18
N SER A 68 -2.61 22.57 -5.18
CA SER A 68 -3.86 21.85 -5.31
C SER A 68 -3.66 20.59 -6.17
N LEU A 69 -4.63 19.66 -6.12
CA LEU A 69 -4.62 18.50 -7.01
C LEU A 69 -4.63 18.92 -8.48
N SER A 70 -5.43 19.93 -8.85
CA SER A 70 -5.51 20.43 -10.24
C SER A 70 -4.14 20.87 -10.78
N ASP A 71 -3.32 21.48 -9.93
CA ASP A 71 -1.98 21.96 -10.29
C ASP A 71 -0.95 20.82 -10.42
N ALA A 72 -1.24 19.63 -9.89
CA ALA A 72 -0.36 18.45 -9.91
C ALA A 72 -0.90 17.29 -10.76
N THR A 73 -2.03 17.45 -11.45
CA THR A 73 -2.62 16.36 -12.24
C THR A 73 -1.76 15.98 -13.44
N GLY A 74 -0.98 16.93 -14.00
CA GLY A 74 -0.08 16.67 -15.12
C GLY A 74 1.04 15.72 -14.73
N SER A 75 1.34 14.80 -15.63
CA SER A 75 2.55 13.98 -15.54
C SER A 75 3.77 14.76 -16.04
N PHE A 76 4.97 14.29 -15.68
CA PHE A 76 6.22 14.78 -16.25
C PHE A 76 6.25 14.64 -17.80
N TYR A 77 5.69 13.56 -18.32
CA TYR A 77 5.55 13.33 -19.76
C TYR A 77 4.19 13.83 -20.28
N GLU A 78 4.20 14.69 -21.30
CA GLU A 78 2.97 15.34 -21.83
C GLU A 78 1.94 14.36 -22.42
N ASP A 79 2.41 13.21 -22.92
CA ASP A 79 1.54 12.18 -23.52
C ASP A 79 0.82 11.33 -22.46
N GLU A 80 1.24 11.40 -21.20
CA GLU A 80 0.61 10.66 -20.12
C GLU A 80 -0.63 11.39 -19.60
N PRO A 81 -1.73 10.65 -19.32
CA PRO A 81 -2.97 11.27 -18.89
C PRO A 81 -2.90 11.85 -17.47
N GLY A 82 -1.89 11.49 -16.67
CA GLY A 82 -1.70 11.99 -15.32
C GLY A 82 -2.72 11.42 -14.32
N ILE A 83 -3.10 12.25 -13.34
CA ILE A 83 -4.12 11.90 -12.35
C ILE A 83 -5.49 12.39 -12.82
N LYS A 84 -6.43 11.46 -13.01
CA LYS A 84 -7.79 11.75 -13.48
C LYS A 84 -8.85 11.24 -12.52
N PHE A 85 -9.87 12.06 -12.31
CA PHE A 85 -11.07 11.69 -11.58
C PHE A 85 -12.28 11.69 -12.50
N ASP A 86 -12.88 10.52 -12.69
CA ASP A 86 -14.17 10.37 -13.36
C ASP A 86 -15.28 10.32 -12.31
N ALA A 87 -16.07 11.39 -12.24
CA ALA A 87 -17.18 11.49 -11.30
C ALA A 87 -18.40 10.66 -11.71
N GLN A 88 -18.54 10.29 -12.99
CA GLN A 88 -19.65 9.47 -13.49
C GLN A 88 -19.39 7.99 -13.22
N GLU A 89 -18.16 7.54 -13.48
CA GLU A 89 -17.73 6.16 -13.25
C GLU A 89 -17.22 5.94 -11.81
N HIS A 90 -17.16 7.00 -11.00
CA HIS A 90 -16.59 6.99 -9.65
C HIS A 90 -15.19 6.36 -9.62
N LEU A 91 -14.32 6.82 -10.51
CA LEU A 91 -13.03 6.19 -10.76
C LEU A 91 -11.90 7.20 -10.61
N LEU A 92 -10.90 6.87 -9.80
CA LEU A 92 -9.59 7.53 -9.82
C LEU A 92 -8.67 6.72 -10.73
N GLN A 93 -8.07 7.38 -11.72
CA GLN A 93 -7.04 6.81 -12.59
C GLN A 93 -5.73 7.55 -12.36
N MET A 94 -4.65 6.80 -12.22
CA MET A 94 -3.28 7.30 -12.10
C MET A 94 -2.44 6.66 -13.20
N CYS A 95 -1.85 7.51 -14.02
CA CYS A 95 -0.76 7.20 -14.93
C CYS A 95 0.13 8.44 -14.89
N TRP A 96 0.91 8.54 -13.83
CA TRP A 96 1.51 9.77 -13.37
C TRP A 96 2.97 9.57 -13.04
N THR A 97 3.81 10.39 -13.66
CA THR A 97 5.26 10.40 -13.51
C THR A 97 5.68 11.69 -12.81
N VAL A 98 6.55 11.57 -11.82
CA VAL A 98 7.08 12.69 -11.04
C VAL A 98 8.57 12.50 -10.76
N GLU A 99 9.33 13.59 -10.82
CA GLU A 99 10.70 13.61 -10.31
C GLU A 99 10.69 13.68 -8.77
N GLY A 100 11.53 12.89 -8.12
CA GLY A 100 11.58 12.84 -6.67
C GLY A 100 12.79 12.12 -6.13
N ASP A 101 12.62 11.54 -4.95
CA ASP A 101 13.62 10.81 -4.19
C ASP A 101 12.92 9.75 -3.31
N ASP A 102 13.70 9.08 -2.46
CA ASP A 102 13.17 8.04 -1.56
C ASP A 102 12.13 8.55 -0.55
N ASP A 103 12.06 9.87 -0.27
CA ASP A 103 11.06 10.42 0.65
C ASP A 103 9.64 10.33 0.08
N PHE A 104 9.50 10.15 -1.24
CA PHE A 104 8.19 9.92 -1.87
C PHE A 104 7.47 8.68 -1.30
N ARG A 105 8.22 7.71 -0.78
CA ARG A 105 7.65 6.52 -0.13
C ARG A 105 6.77 6.87 1.06
N GLN A 106 7.11 7.91 1.81
CA GLN A 106 6.26 8.40 2.89
C GLN A 106 4.95 8.99 2.34
N ALA A 107 5.01 9.72 1.24
CA ALA A 107 3.82 10.26 0.59
C ALA A 107 2.89 9.15 0.08
N LEU A 108 3.45 8.04 -0.41
CA LEU A 108 2.69 6.85 -0.80
C LEU A 108 2.02 6.17 0.39
N ASP A 109 2.71 6.01 1.53
CA ASP A 109 2.12 5.43 2.73
C ASP A 109 0.92 6.26 3.22
N GLU A 110 1.06 7.58 3.26
CA GLU A 110 -0.02 8.51 3.64
C GLU A 110 -1.17 8.48 2.62
N MET A 111 -0.87 8.44 1.32
CA MET A 111 -1.87 8.31 0.26
C MET A 111 -2.68 7.03 0.42
N CYS A 112 -2.03 5.88 0.67
CA CYS A 112 -2.70 4.59 0.87
C CYS A 112 -3.66 4.64 2.06
N MET A 113 -3.23 5.23 3.19
CA MET A 113 -4.10 5.41 4.35
C MET A 113 -5.34 6.25 4.01
N ASN A 114 -5.17 7.33 3.25
CA ASN A 114 -6.29 8.20 2.86
C ASN A 114 -7.24 7.52 1.85
N LEU A 115 -6.70 6.77 0.89
CA LEU A 115 -7.48 6.10 -0.15
C LEU A 115 -8.40 5.01 0.43
N ASN A 116 -7.98 4.32 1.49
CA ASN A 116 -8.80 3.29 2.14
C ASN A 116 -10.18 3.80 2.58
N GLU A 117 -10.29 5.06 3.00
CA GLU A 117 -11.56 5.66 3.46
C GLU A 117 -12.55 5.91 2.30
N VAL A 118 -12.03 6.20 1.10
CA VAL A 118 -12.83 6.57 -0.07
C VAL A 118 -12.99 5.47 -1.10
N ALA A 119 -12.18 4.41 -1.02
CA ALA A 119 -12.25 3.24 -1.88
C ALA A 119 -13.58 2.48 -1.70
N GLN A 120 -14.13 2.00 -2.81
CA GLN A 120 -15.34 1.16 -2.86
C GLN A 120 -15.01 -0.33 -2.83
N THR A 121 -13.88 -0.72 -3.43
CA THR A 121 -13.35 -2.10 -3.48
C THR A 121 -11.84 -2.06 -3.25
N GLY A 122 -11.21 -3.24 -3.13
CA GLY A 122 -9.76 -3.32 -3.18
C GLY A 122 -9.22 -2.83 -4.54
N SER A 123 -7.99 -2.34 -4.57
CA SER A 123 -7.28 -1.95 -5.79
C SER A 123 -5.77 -2.06 -5.59
N ALA A 124 -5.05 -2.37 -6.68
CA ALA A 124 -3.60 -2.35 -6.72
C ALA A 124 -3.11 -1.04 -7.38
N ILE A 125 -2.03 -0.50 -6.85
CA ILE A 125 -1.31 0.66 -7.39
C ILE A 125 0.14 0.24 -7.52
N GLU A 126 0.65 0.26 -8.74
CA GLU A 126 2.03 -0.07 -9.09
C GLU A 126 2.87 1.19 -9.06
N VAL A 127 4.02 1.11 -8.42
CA VAL A 127 4.98 2.21 -8.33
C VAL A 127 6.37 1.72 -8.70
N THR A 128 7.01 2.39 -9.66
CA THR A 128 8.39 2.13 -10.06
C THR A 128 9.25 3.35 -9.78
N PHE A 129 10.43 3.14 -9.22
CA PHE A 129 11.43 4.17 -8.96
C PHE A 129 12.63 3.90 -9.88
N TYR A 130 12.80 4.72 -10.92
CA TYR A 130 13.96 4.69 -11.81
C TYR A 130 15.01 5.68 -11.35
N ASP A 131 16.28 5.29 -11.39
CA ASP A 131 17.41 6.20 -11.14
C ASP A 131 17.66 7.03 -12.41
N ALA A 132 17.31 8.31 -12.40
CA ALA A 132 17.35 9.16 -13.61
C ALA A 132 18.78 9.51 -14.06
N GLU A 133 19.79 9.25 -13.22
CA GLU A 133 21.21 9.45 -13.54
C GLU A 133 21.90 8.16 -14.03
N PHE A 134 21.15 7.06 -14.17
CA PHE A 134 21.73 5.80 -14.66
C PHE A 134 22.05 5.90 -16.17
N ASP A 135 23.33 5.81 -16.50
CA ASP A 135 23.83 5.70 -17.87
C ASP A 135 24.15 4.22 -18.17
N GLU A 136 23.49 3.64 -19.19
CA GLU A 136 23.75 2.28 -19.67
C GLU A 136 25.23 2.07 -20.06
N GLU A 137 25.98 3.14 -20.38
CA GLU A 137 27.41 3.06 -20.69
C GLU A 137 28.33 2.83 -19.46
N GLU A 138 27.88 3.14 -18.23
CA GLU A 138 28.63 2.89 -16.98
C GLU A 138 28.47 1.47 -16.43
N GLU A 139 27.54 0.67 -16.99
CA GLU A 139 27.28 -0.73 -16.64
C GLU A 139 28.54 -1.63 -16.83
N GLY A 140 29.50 -1.18 -17.65
CA GLY A 140 30.73 -1.90 -17.98
C GLY A 140 31.85 -1.86 -16.93
N ASP A 141 31.82 -0.94 -15.95
CA ASP A 141 32.95 -0.69 -15.05
C ASP A 141 32.70 -1.10 -13.58
N SER A 142 31.49 -1.53 -13.22
CA SER A 142 31.24 -2.09 -11.89
C SER A 142 30.32 -3.33 -11.92
N PRO A 143 30.74 -4.48 -11.36
CA PRO A 143 29.91 -5.67 -11.26
C PRO A 143 28.75 -5.53 -10.26
N ASP A 144 28.61 -4.38 -9.60
CA ASP A 144 27.54 -4.04 -8.65
C ASP A 144 26.50 -3.04 -9.24
N ALA A 145 26.61 -2.70 -10.53
CA ALA A 145 25.63 -1.86 -11.25
C ALA A 145 24.37 -2.66 -11.67
N GLU A 146 23.84 -3.48 -10.76
CA GLU A 146 22.54 -4.12 -10.96
C GLU A 146 21.46 -3.03 -11.06
N SER A 147 20.58 -3.12 -12.08
CA SER A 147 19.40 -2.27 -12.26
C SER A 147 18.75 -1.97 -10.92
N ARG A 148 18.80 -0.69 -10.52
CA ARG A 148 18.41 -0.22 -9.18
C ARG A 148 16.92 0.08 -9.09
N ASP A 149 16.14 -0.39 -10.07
CA ASP A 149 14.72 -0.09 -10.20
C ASP A 149 13.96 -0.77 -9.07
N ASP A 150 13.44 0.04 -8.14
CA ASP A 150 12.60 -0.48 -7.06
C ASP A 150 11.14 -0.50 -7.51
N PHE A 151 10.56 -1.70 -7.58
CA PHE A 151 9.16 -1.90 -7.92
C PHE A 151 8.34 -2.29 -6.69
N VAL A 152 7.26 -1.55 -6.48
CA VAL A 152 6.38 -1.71 -5.34
C VAL A 152 4.93 -1.78 -5.81
N ILE A 153 4.21 -2.80 -5.34
CA ILE A 153 2.76 -2.85 -5.45
C ILE A 153 2.15 -2.45 -4.10
N LEU A 154 1.35 -1.41 -4.12
CA LEU A 154 0.55 -0.92 -3.02
C LEU A 154 -0.88 -1.42 -3.19
N PHE A 155 -1.48 -1.89 -2.09
CA PHE A 155 -2.88 -2.30 -2.09
C PHE A 155 -3.70 -1.38 -1.20
N VAL A 156 -4.80 -0.86 -1.73
CA VAL A 156 -5.75 -0.01 -1.00
C VAL A 156 -7.14 -0.62 -1.05
N GLY A 157 -7.99 -0.33 -0.06
CA GLY A 157 -9.36 -0.82 -0.03
C GLY A 157 -10.11 -0.44 1.25
N PRO A 158 -11.45 -0.58 1.24
CA PRO A 158 -12.31 -0.16 2.35
C PRO A 158 -12.12 -0.95 3.64
N ASP A 159 -11.58 -2.16 3.55
CA ASP A 159 -11.31 -3.04 4.67
C ASP A 159 -10.22 -4.07 4.30
N PRO A 160 -9.62 -4.76 5.29
CA PRO A 160 -8.57 -5.73 5.04
C PRO A 160 -9.01 -6.91 4.15
N ALA A 161 -10.28 -7.32 4.19
CA ALA A 161 -10.76 -8.44 3.39
C ALA A 161 -10.76 -8.07 1.89
N SER A 162 -11.20 -6.85 1.57
CA SER A 162 -11.18 -6.30 0.21
C SER A 162 -9.76 -6.20 -0.36
N ILE A 163 -8.79 -5.83 0.46
CA ILE A 163 -7.38 -5.76 0.07
C ILE A 163 -6.80 -7.14 -0.19
N MET A 164 -7.02 -8.09 0.72
CA MET A 164 -6.56 -9.46 0.56
C MET A 164 -7.16 -10.14 -0.66
N GLN A 165 -8.41 -9.82 -1.01
CA GLN A 165 -9.05 -10.31 -2.22
C GLN A 165 -8.29 -9.87 -3.47
N VAL A 166 -7.93 -8.59 -3.60
CA VAL A 166 -7.17 -8.11 -4.77
C VAL A 166 -5.75 -8.66 -4.80
N GLN A 167 -5.10 -8.80 -3.65
CA GLN A 167 -3.79 -9.47 -3.57
C GLN A 167 -3.86 -10.92 -4.07
N ARG A 168 -4.92 -11.65 -3.70
CA ARG A 168 -5.16 -13.00 -4.19
C ARG A 168 -5.41 -13.00 -5.68
N ASP A 169 -6.32 -12.16 -6.16
CA ASP A 169 -6.73 -12.14 -7.56
C ASP A 169 -5.55 -11.83 -8.48
N LEU A 170 -4.70 -10.87 -8.09
CA LEU A 170 -3.46 -10.53 -8.79
C LEU A 170 -2.48 -11.72 -8.82
N LEU A 171 -2.23 -12.37 -7.67
CA LEU A 171 -1.34 -13.53 -7.65
C LEU A 171 -1.88 -14.71 -8.48
N VAL A 172 -3.18 -14.96 -8.42
CA VAL A 172 -3.84 -16.00 -9.22
C VAL A 172 -3.66 -15.68 -10.70
N GLN A 173 -3.92 -14.45 -11.11
CA GLN A 173 -3.75 -14.01 -12.50
C GLN A 173 -2.30 -14.21 -12.96
N ASP A 174 -1.31 -13.79 -12.18
CA ASP A 174 0.11 -13.91 -12.54
C ASP A 174 0.55 -15.36 -12.67
N VAL A 175 0.20 -16.19 -11.68
CA VAL A 175 0.55 -17.62 -11.67
C VAL A 175 -0.11 -18.35 -12.84
N VAL A 176 -1.40 -18.10 -13.08
CA VAL A 176 -2.12 -18.68 -14.22
C VAL A 176 -1.49 -18.24 -15.53
N SER A 177 -1.26 -16.94 -15.71
CA SER A 177 -0.66 -16.38 -16.94
C SER A 177 0.72 -16.97 -17.23
N LEU A 178 1.53 -17.22 -16.19
CA LEU A 178 2.83 -17.87 -16.34
C LEU A 178 2.69 -19.33 -16.73
N MET A 179 1.77 -20.06 -16.10
CA MET A 179 1.58 -21.50 -16.30
C MET A 179 0.86 -21.85 -17.62
N GLU A 180 -0.03 -20.99 -18.12
CA GLU A 180 -0.72 -21.17 -19.41
C GLU A 180 0.23 -21.19 -20.61
N ARG A 181 1.50 -20.78 -20.43
CA ARG A 181 2.55 -20.97 -21.43
C ARG A 181 2.91 -22.45 -21.66
N HIS A 182 2.55 -23.33 -20.73
CA HIS A 182 2.93 -24.74 -20.71
C HIS A 182 1.75 -25.71 -20.52
N PHE A 183 0.64 -25.26 -19.95
CA PHE A 183 -0.53 -26.08 -19.61
C PHE A 183 -1.82 -25.43 -20.14
N ASP A 184 -2.89 -26.22 -20.29
CA ASP A 184 -4.22 -25.66 -20.59
C ASP A 184 -4.81 -25.02 -19.32
N GLY A 185 -5.44 -23.85 -19.46
CA GLY A 185 -6.04 -23.13 -18.32
C GLY A 185 -7.06 -23.98 -17.54
N ALA A 186 -7.76 -24.91 -18.20
CA ALA A 186 -8.69 -25.83 -17.55
C ALA A 186 -8.00 -26.80 -16.57
N GLU A 187 -6.71 -27.05 -16.71
CA GLU A 187 -5.92 -27.92 -15.83
C GLU A 187 -5.43 -27.19 -14.57
N LEU A 188 -5.43 -25.85 -14.58
CA LEU A 188 -4.84 -25.02 -13.53
C LEU A 188 -5.74 -24.80 -12.30
N GLY A 189 -6.96 -25.36 -12.29
CA GLY A 189 -7.88 -25.22 -11.17
C GLY A 189 -7.30 -25.69 -9.83
N GLY A 190 -6.45 -26.72 -9.83
CA GLY A 190 -5.75 -27.19 -8.63
C GLY A 190 -4.72 -26.19 -8.09
N VAL A 191 -4.08 -25.42 -8.97
CA VAL A 191 -3.11 -24.38 -8.60
C VAL A 191 -3.83 -23.18 -7.98
N VAL A 192 -4.92 -22.74 -8.60
CA VAL A 192 -5.78 -21.68 -8.05
C VAL A 192 -6.28 -22.07 -6.65
N ALA A 193 -6.78 -23.30 -6.49
CA ALA A 193 -7.22 -23.79 -5.18
C ALA A 193 -6.10 -23.81 -4.13
N ALA A 194 -4.85 -24.08 -4.53
CA ALA A 194 -3.71 -24.01 -3.61
C ALA A 194 -3.44 -22.57 -3.14
N VAL A 195 -3.51 -21.59 -4.04
CA VAL A 195 -3.42 -20.16 -3.69
C VAL A 195 -4.56 -19.76 -2.75
N ASP A 196 -5.78 -20.19 -3.03
CA ASP A 196 -6.96 -19.89 -2.21
C ASP A 196 -6.80 -20.37 -0.78
N ASN A 197 -6.24 -21.57 -0.60
CA ASN A 197 -5.97 -22.12 0.72
C ASN A 197 -4.94 -21.27 1.49
N LEU A 198 -3.89 -20.76 0.83
CA LEU A 198 -2.90 -19.89 1.48
C LEU A 198 -3.52 -18.56 1.92
N PHE A 199 -4.36 -17.94 1.09
CA PHE A 199 -5.03 -16.70 1.44
C PHE A 199 -6.10 -16.88 2.52
N SER A 200 -6.82 -18.01 2.51
CA SER A 200 -7.78 -18.36 3.55
C SER A 200 -7.09 -18.48 4.92
N GLN A 201 -5.94 -19.17 4.98
CA GLN A 201 -5.14 -19.28 6.22
C GLN A 201 -4.67 -17.91 6.71
N ARG A 202 -4.14 -17.08 5.80
CA ARG A 202 -3.72 -15.70 6.16
C ARG A 202 -4.88 -14.87 6.69
N PHE A 203 -6.08 -15.04 6.14
CA PHE A 203 -7.27 -14.31 6.58
C PHE A 203 -7.69 -14.75 7.99
N ASP A 204 -7.72 -16.05 8.24
CA ASP A 204 -8.02 -16.61 9.56
C ASP A 204 -7.03 -16.10 10.62
N ASP A 205 -5.73 -16.10 10.31
CA ASP A 205 -4.69 -15.58 11.19
C ASP A 205 -4.89 -14.08 11.50
N LEU A 206 -5.23 -13.29 10.48
CA LEU A 206 -5.51 -11.87 10.64
C LEU A 206 -6.72 -11.65 11.55
N VAL A 207 -7.84 -12.34 11.31
CA VAL A 207 -9.05 -12.22 12.12
C VAL A 207 -8.78 -12.63 13.57
N ASN A 208 -8.05 -13.72 13.78
CA ASN A 208 -7.68 -14.19 15.11
C ASN A 208 -6.82 -13.15 15.86
N SER A 209 -5.87 -12.50 15.18
CA SER A 209 -5.03 -11.46 15.78
C SER A 209 -5.83 -10.23 16.22
N LEU A 210 -6.80 -9.80 15.41
CA LEU A 210 -7.69 -8.67 15.72
C LEU A 210 -8.63 -8.98 16.89
N GLN A 211 -9.06 -10.23 17.02
CA GLN A 211 -9.89 -10.68 18.15
C GLN A 211 -9.07 -10.76 19.45
N LEU A 212 -7.81 -11.19 19.40
CA LEU A 212 -6.91 -11.20 20.56
C LEU A 212 -6.60 -9.78 21.07
N GLY A 213 -6.55 -8.79 20.19
CA GLY A 213 -6.28 -7.38 20.55
C GLY A 213 -7.44 -6.65 21.22
N LYS A 214 -8.64 -7.25 21.30
CA LYS A 214 -9.80 -6.63 21.94
C LYS A 214 -9.66 -6.73 23.47
N PRO A 215 -9.55 -5.62 24.22
CA PRO A 215 -9.56 -5.70 25.68
C PRO A 215 -10.87 -6.36 26.14
N PRO A 216 -10.86 -7.17 27.22
CA PRO A 216 -12.04 -7.93 27.63
C PRO A 216 -13.23 -6.99 27.76
N ARG A 217 -14.28 -7.23 26.96
CA ARG A 217 -15.56 -6.54 27.14
C ARG A 217 -16.04 -6.91 28.54
N GLY A 218 -15.94 -5.96 29.47
CA GLY A 218 -16.43 -6.10 30.82
C GLY A 218 -17.89 -6.55 30.77
N SER A 219 -18.12 -7.78 31.24
CA SER A 219 -19.44 -8.29 31.54
C SER A 219 -20.04 -7.38 32.62
N GLY A 220 -20.91 -6.47 32.21
CA GLY A 220 -21.81 -5.74 33.10
C GLY A 220 -22.81 -6.72 33.70
N GLY A 221 -22.37 -7.52 34.66
CA GLY A 221 -23.20 -8.37 35.51
C GLY A 221 -23.65 -7.57 36.72
N GLY A 222 -24.96 -7.32 36.82
CA GLY A 222 -25.57 -6.74 38.00
C GLY A 222 -25.50 -7.67 39.22
N GLY A 223 -25.46 -7.05 40.40
CA GLY A 223 -25.86 -7.70 41.67
C GLY A 223 -24.92 -7.45 42.85
N GLY A 224 -25.46 -6.81 43.89
CA GLY A 224 -25.16 -7.22 45.27
C GLY A 224 -24.26 -6.32 46.14
N MET A 225 -24.91 -5.42 46.88
CA MET A 225 -24.80 -5.23 48.35
C MET A 225 -23.45 -5.44 49.07
N GLY A 226 -23.00 -4.41 49.80
CA GLY A 226 -22.22 -4.60 51.03
C GLY A 226 -21.39 -3.41 51.52
N HIS A 227 -21.81 -2.83 52.66
CA HIS A 227 -21.04 -2.11 53.71
C HIS A 227 -19.88 -1.16 53.32
N GLY A 228 -19.79 0.07 53.80
CA GLY A 228 -19.92 0.50 55.20
C GLY A 228 -18.95 1.69 55.38
N GLY A 229 -19.33 2.67 56.19
CA GLY A 229 -18.74 4.01 56.19
C GLY A 229 -17.29 4.15 56.67
N GLY A 230 -16.77 5.38 56.57
CA GLY A 230 -15.50 5.74 57.19
C GLY A 230 -14.94 7.06 56.70
N ARG A 231 -14.93 8.06 57.59
CA ARG A 231 -14.47 9.43 57.37
C ARG A 231 -12.94 9.51 57.14
N LYS A 232 -12.51 10.53 56.38
CA LYS A 232 -11.10 11.01 56.30
C LYS A 232 -10.50 11.27 57.71
N PRO A 233 -9.17 11.33 57.86
CA PRO A 233 -8.53 12.64 57.77
C PRO A 233 -7.19 12.69 57.00
N ARG A 234 -6.89 13.91 56.56
CA ARG A 234 -5.62 14.38 56.00
C ARG A 234 -4.55 14.40 57.09
N HIS A 235 -3.30 14.06 56.77
CA HIS A 235 -2.15 14.63 57.46
C HIS A 235 -1.06 15.03 56.45
N LEU A 236 -0.63 16.29 56.58
CA LEU A 236 0.64 16.82 56.13
C LEU A 236 1.80 16.10 56.84
N HIS A 237 2.89 15.88 56.12
CA HIS A 237 4.15 16.60 56.31
C HIS A 237 4.87 16.69 54.96
#